data_AF-A0A1R1WZG6-F1
#
_entry.id   AF-A0A1R1WZG6-F1
#
_cell.length_a   1.000
_cell.length_b   1.000
_cell.length_c   1.000
_cell.angle_alpha   90.00
_cell.angle_beta   90.00
_cell.angle_gamma   90.00
#
_symmetry.space_group_name_H-M   'P 1'
#
loop_
_entity.id
_entity.type
_entity.pdbx_description
1 polymer ?
#
loop_
_entity_poly.entity_id
_entity_poly.type
_entity_poly.pdbx_seq_one_letter_code
_entity_poly.pdbx_strand_id
1 'polypeptide(L)'
;MNFVIDQMDFELETEVPATKVVEQISAVKQRDQLEPLLKPNPNRFVLFPIKWHEIWQMYKKAEASFWTVEEVDLSHDTQHWENKLTDNERYFIKNILAFFAASDGIVNENLVANFGTEVQIPEARCFYGFQIMIE
;
A
#
# COMPACT_ATOMS: atom_id res chain seq x y z
N MET A 1 24.40 -35.28 36.97
CA MET A 1 24.05 -33.84 36.92
C MET A 1 23.53 -33.59 35.52
N ASN A 2 22.25 -33.23 35.43
CA ASN A 2 21.38 -32.73 34.34
C ASN A 2 22.00 -32.51 32.95
N PHE A 3 21.32 -32.71 31.82
CA PHE A 3 19.95 -32.28 31.53
C PHE A 3 19.29 -33.18 30.47
N VAL A 4 18.05 -33.57 30.75
CA VAL A 4 17.08 -34.05 29.76
C VAL A 4 16.75 -32.86 28.86
N ILE A 5 16.99 -32.99 27.55
CA ILE A 5 16.46 -32.04 26.56
C ILE A 5 15.01 -32.42 26.41
N ASP A 6 14.15 -31.64 27.06
CA ASP A 6 12.70 -31.69 26.93
C ASP A 6 12.33 -31.66 25.43
N GLN A 7 11.47 -32.58 25.01
CA GLN A 7 10.75 -32.46 23.75
C GLN A 7 9.92 -31.18 23.85
N MET A 8 10.40 -30.10 23.26
CA MET A 8 9.52 -29.02 22.83
C MET A 8 8.70 -29.57 21.66
N ASP A 9 7.58 -30.21 22.00
CA ASP A 9 6.49 -30.48 21.08
C ASP A 9 5.97 -29.12 20.59
N PHE A 10 6.55 -28.60 19.51
CA PHE A 10 5.92 -27.58 18.69
C PHE A 10 4.80 -28.28 17.93
N GLU A 11 3.67 -28.50 18.61
CA GLU A 11 2.42 -28.87 17.97
C GLU A 11 2.09 -27.80 16.94
N LEU A 12 2.20 -28.14 15.65
CA LEU A 12 1.59 -27.36 14.59
C LEU A 12 0.10 -27.25 14.95
N GLU A 13 -0.35 -26.04 15.29
CA GLU A 13 -1.76 -25.76 15.50
C GLU A 13 -2.56 -26.28 14.30
N THR A 14 -3.45 -27.21 14.63
CA THR A 14 -4.35 -27.96 13.75
C THR A 14 -5.03 -27.05 12.72
N GLU A 15 -5.10 -27.50 11.47
CA GLU A 15 -5.87 -26.88 10.39
C GLU A 15 -7.25 -26.41 10.91
N VAL A 16 -7.49 -25.10 10.84
CA VAL A 16 -8.76 -24.51 11.27
C VAL A 16 -9.88 -25.12 10.42
N PRO A 17 -10.92 -25.75 11.02
CA PRO A 17 -11.96 -26.42 10.25
C PRO A 17 -12.70 -25.42 9.37
N ALA A 18 -12.86 -25.76 8.09
CA ALA A 18 -13.41 -24.87 7.05
C ALA A 18 -14.74 -24.19 7.45
N THR A 19 -15.58 -24.85 8.24
CA THR A 19 -16.83 -24.29 8.77
C THR A 19 -16.62 -23.06 9.66
N LYS A 20 -15.61 -23.08 10.53
CA LYS A 20 -15.27 -21.92 11.39
C LYS A 20 -14.72 -20.76 10.57
N VAL A 21 -13.95 -21.05 9.52
CA VAL A 21 -13.43 -20.04 8.59
C VAL A 21 -14.57 -19.33 7.85
N VAL A 22 -15.57 -20.09 7.38
CA VAL A 22 -16.73 -19.54 6.67
C VAL A 22 -17.59 -18.66 7.59
N GLU A 23 -17.84 -19.08 8.83
CA GLU A 23 -18.55 -18.25 9.81
C GLU A 23 -17.79 -16.94 10.09
N GLN A 24 -16.48 -17.00 10.30
CA GLN A 24 -15.65 -15.82 10.51
C GLN A 24 -15.68 -14.85 9.32
N ILE A 25 -15.58 -15.36 8.09
CA ILE A 25 -15.68 -14.54 6.87
C ILE A 25 -17.06 -13.86 6.78
N SER A 26 -18.14 -14.57 7.09
CA SER A 26 -19.48 -14.00 7.05
C SER A 26 -19.68 -12.89 8.11
N ALA A 27 -19.10 -13.05 9.30
CA ALA A 27 -19.12 -12.04 10.35
C ALA A 27 -18.27 -10.80 10.00
N VAL A 28 -17.15 -10.97 9.28
CA VAL A 28 -16.37 -9.84 8.74
C VAL A 28 -17.20 -9.05 7.74
N LYS A 29 -17.79 -9.72 6.73
CA LYS A 29 -18.61 -9.05 5.71
C LYS A 29 -19.78 -8.26 6.29
N GLN A 30 -20.38 -8.74 7.38
CA GLN A 30 -21.44 -8.01 8.07
C GLN A 30 -20.93 -6.73 8.74
N ARG A 31 -19.73 -6.77 9.33
CA ARG A 31 -19.08 -5.60 9.93
C ARG A 31 -18.70 -4.57 8.86
N ASP A 32 -18.21 -5.00 7.71
CA ASP A 32 -17.84 -4.11 6.60
C ASP A 32 -19.04 -3.28 6.10
N GLN A 33 -20.25 -3.82 6.13
CA GLN A 33 -21.47 -3.06 5.75
C GLN A 33 -21.84 -1.96 6.75
N LEU A 34 -21.35 -2.04 7.99
CA LEU A 34 -21.56 -1.03 9.02
C LEU A 34 -20.43 0.01 9.01
N GLU A 35 -19.26 -0.34 8.47
CA GLU A 35 -18.09 0.52 8.43
C GLU A 35 -18.33 1.73 7.52
N PRO A 36 -18.24 2.98 8.04
CA PRO A 36 -18.55 4.18 7.26
C PRO A 36 -17.67 4.36 6.00
N LEU A 37 -16.46 3.81 6.01
CA LEU A 37 -15.52 3.89 4.88
C LEU A 37 -15.90 2.94 3.74
N LEU A 38 -16.50 1.79 4.05
CA LEU A 38 -16.77 0.70 3.10
C LEU A 38 -18.24 0.65 2.68
N LYS A 39 -19.14 1.22 3.49
CA LYS A 39 -20.57 1.26 3.19
C LYS A 39 -20.85 2.02 1.90
N PRO A 40 -21.61 1.42 0.94
CA PRO A 40 -22.00 2.09 -0.30
C PRO A 40 -22.67 3.44 -0.05
N ASN A 41 -22.25 4.46 -0.80
CA ASN A 41 -22.73 5.83 -0.65
C ASN A 41 -23.31 6.38 -1.97
N PRO A 42 -24.46 5.86 -2.44
CA PRO A 42 -25.04 6.25 -3.73
C PRO A 42 -25.60 7.68 -3.75
N ASN A 43 -25.62 8.39 -2.62
CA ASN A 43 -26.25 9.70 -2.51
C ASN A 43 -25.23 10.87 -2.50
N ARG A 44 -23.93 10.58 -2.61
CA ARG A 44 -22.87 11.60 -2.54
C ARG A 44 -21.88 11.45 -3.68
N PHE A 45 -22.28 11.93 -4.86
CA PHE A 45 -21.42 12.01 -6.05
C PHE A 45 -20.58 13.29 -6.09
N VAL A 46 -20.98 14.31 -5.34
CA VAL A 46 -20.26 15.58 -5.24
C VAL A 46 -19.41 15.61 -3.98
N LEU A 47 -18.22 16.20 -4.10
CA LEU A 47 -17.27 16.30 -3.00
C LEU A 47 -17.80 17.18 -1.86
N PHE A 48 -18.41 18.32 -2.19
CA PHE A 48 -18.89 19.25 -1.17
C PHE A 48 -20.30 18.90 -0.66
N PRO A 49 -20.58 19.15 0.63
CA PRO A 49 -19.67 19.65 1.67
C PRO A 49 -18.69 18.58 2.17
N ILE A 50 -17.47 18.99 2.56
CA ILE A 50 -16.45 18.09 3.13
C ILE A 50 -16.94 17.57 4.49
N LYS A 51 -16.88 16.26 4.69
CA LYS A 51 -17.24 15.60 5.95
C LYS A 51 -16.01 15.15 6.70
N TRP A 52 -15.05 14.54 6.00
CA TRP A 52 -13.84 13.97 6.58
C TRP A 52 -12.66 14.92 6.43
N HIS A 53 -12.56 15.89 7.34
CA HIS A 53 -11.58 16.97 7.25
C HIS A 53 -10.14 16.48 7.39
N GLU A 54 -9.87 15.49 8.23
CA GLU A 54 -8.52 14.93 8.42
C GLU A 54 -8.02 14.24 7.14
N ILE A 55 -8.87 13.44 6.50
CA ILE A 55 -8.55 12.77 5.21
C ILE A 55 -8.34 13.81 4.12
N TRP A 56 -9.21 14.83 4.09
CA TRP A 56 -9.07 15.93 3.14
C TRP A 56 -7.77 16.72 3.32
N GLN A 57 -7.35 16.95 4.57
CA GLN A 57 -6.06 17.59 4.88
C GLN A 57 -4.89 16.73 4.42
N MET A 58 -4.96 15.40 4.56
CA MET A 58 -3.93 14.51 4.02
C MET A 58 -3.87 14.58 2.49
N TYR A 59 -5.01 14.63 1.82
CA TYR A 59 -5.05 14.85 0.37
C TYR A 59 -4.41 16.18 -0.03
N LYS A 60 -4.74 17.28 0.65
CA LYS A 60 -4.12 18.58 0.39
C LYS A 60 -2.63 18.61 0.68
N LYS A 61 -2.16 17.85 1.67
CA LYS A 61 -0.73 17.70 1.95
C LYS A 61 -0.02 16.92 0.84
N ALA A 62 -0.64 15.86 0.32
CA ALA A 62 -0.11 15.11 -0.82
C ALA A 62 -0.07 15.98 -2.09
N GLU A 63 -1.16 16.70 -2.38
CA GLU A 63 -1.26 17.63 -3.51
C GLU A 63 -0.19 18.74 -3.45
N ALA A 64 0.07 19.28 -2.25
CA ALA A 64 1.12 20.28 -2.04
C ALA A 64 2.55 19.73 -2.20
N SER A 65 2.70 18.40 -2.24
CA SER A 65 3.98 17.69 -2.43
C SER A 65 4.14 17.14 -3.84
N PHE A 66 3.37 17.65 -4.80
CA PHE A 66 3.49 17.28 -6.21
C PHE A 66 4.88 17.66 -6.75
N TRP A 67 5.46 16.75 -7.53
CA TRP A 67 6.71 16.94 -8.26
C TRP A 67 6.63 16.17 -9.58
N THR A 68 7.39 16.60 -10.59
CA THR A 68 7.53 15.86 -11.85
C THR A 68 8.94 15.34 -12.07
N VAL A 69 9.07 14.31 -12.90
CA VAL A 69 10.36 13.66 -13.20
C VAL A 69 11.37 14.66 -13.78
N GLU A 70 10.90 15.65 -14.53
CA GLU A 70 11.72 16.70 -15.14
C GLU A 70 12.37 17.65 -14.11
N GLU A 71 11.88 17.66 -12.86
CA GLU A 71 12.49 18.44 -11.78
C GLU A 71 13.79 17.81 -11.25
N VAL A 72 14.06 16.54 -11.60
CA VAL A 72 15.28 15.82 -11.20
C VAL A 72 16.31 15.90 -12.33
N ASP A 73 17.39 16.67 -12.12
CA ASP A 73 18.51 16.76 -13.06
C ASP A 73 19.44 15.55 -12.93
N LEU A 74 19.47 14.71 -13.97
CA LEU A 74 20.32 13.51 -14.07
C LEU A 74 21.57 13.72 -14.95
N SER A 75 21.86 14.94 -15.40
CA SER A 75 22.92 15.20 -16.38
C SER A 75 24.33 14.82 -15.89
N HIS A 76 24.54 14.81 -14.57
CA HIS A 76 25.84 14.52 -13.95
C HIS A 76 25.96 13.05 -13.52
N ASP A 77 24.84 12.35 -13.39
CA ASP A 77 24.76 10.99 -12.86
C ASP A 77 25.48 9.97 -13.74
N THR A 78 25.47 10.15 -15.06
CA THR A 78 26.20 9.27 -15.99
C THR A 78 27.69 9.24 -15.70
N GLN A 79 28.30 10.40 -15.41
CA GLN A 79 29.74 10.46 -15.10
C GLN A 79 30.06 9.80 -13.76
N HIS A 80 29.19 9.94 -12.76
CA HIS A 80 29.34 9.28 -11.47
C HIS A 80 29.21 7.76 -11.61
N TRP A 81 28.22 7.32 -12.39
CA TRP A 81 27.95 5.91 -12.65
C TRP A 81 29.15 5.20 -13.29
N GLU A 82 29.77 5.82 -14.30
CA GLU A 82 30.87 5.21 -15.05
C GLU A 82 32.22 5.37 -14.35
N ASN A 83 32.53 6.56 -13.83
CA ASN A 83 33.90 6.90 -13.42
C ASN A 83 34.15 6.88 -11.91
N LYS A 84 33.11 6.94 -11.07
CA LYS A 84 33.26 7.01 -9.61
C LYS A 84 32.85 5.73 -8.89
N LEU A 85 31.84 5.02 -9.40
CA LEU A 85 31.36 3.79 -8.77
C LEU A 85 32.19 2.57 -9.17
N THR A 86 32.32 1.64 -8.23
CA THR A 86 32.86 0.30 -8.47
C THR A 86 31.80 -0.62 -9.08
N ASP A 87 32.22 -1.74 -9.67
CA ASP A 87 31.29 -2.74 -10.22
C ASP A 87 30.33 -3.31 -9.18
N ASN A 88 30.80 -3.50 -7.94
CA ASN A 88 29.99 -4.01 -6.85
C ASN A 88 28.91 -3.00 -6.41
N GLU A 89 29.25 -1.71 -6.33
CA GLU A 89 28.28 -0.66 -6.00
C GLU A 89 27.23 -0.52 -7.11
N ARG A 90 27.65 -0.53 -8.38
CA ARG A 90 26.71 -0.55 -9.52
C ARG A 90 25.79 -1.76 -9.47
N TYR A 91 26.31 -2.95 -9.21
CA TYR A 91 25.51 -4.16 -9.09
C TYR A 91 24.47 -4.04 -7.97
N PHE A 92 24.87 -3.51 -6.82
CA PHE A 92 23.97 -3.27 -5.69
C PHE A 92 22.86 -2.28 -6.05
N ILE A 93 23.20 -1.12 -6.60
CA ILE A 93 22.23 -0.08 -6.99
C ILE A 93 21.29 -0.60 -8.08
N LYS A 94 21.78 -1.34 -9.08
CA LYS A 94 20.92 -1.96 -10.11
C LYS A 94 19.84 -2.85 -9.52
N ASN A 95 20.19 -3.69 -8.53
CA ASN A 95 19.22 -4.57 -7.89
C ASN A 95 18.18 -3.80 -7.08
N ILE A 96 18.58 -2.71 -6.41
CA ILE A 96 17.65 -1.82 -5.71
C ILE A 96 16.69 -1.15 -6.69
N LEU A 97 17.21 -0.59 -7.78
CA LEU A 97 16.38 0.04 -8.81
C LEU A 97 15.43 -0.97 -9.47
N ALA A 98 15.88 -2.19 -9.72
CA ALA A 98 15.04 -3.26 -10.24
C ALA A 98 13.93 -3.68 -9.26
N PHE A 99 14.22 -3.69 -7.95
CA PHE A 99 13.21 -3.93 -6.92
C PHE A 99 12.15 -2.83 -6.89
N PHE A 100 12.55 -1.55 -6.89
CA PHE A 100 11.60 -0.44 -6.90
C PHE A 100 10.75 -0.40 -8.17
N ALA A 101 11.37 -0.57 -9.34
CA ALA A 101 10.66 -0.63 -10.61
C ALA A 101 9.57 -1.74 -10.66
N ALA A 102 9.73 -2.82 -9.89
CA ALA A 102 8.73 -3.87 -9.79
C ALA A 102 7.71 -3.62 -8.65
N SER A 103 8.14 -3.06 -7.52
CA SER A 103 7.28 -2.86 -6.36
C SER A 103 6.19 -1.84 -6.63
N ASP A 104 6.50 -0.76 -7.33
CA ASP A 104 5.59 0.38 -7.53
C ASP A 104 4.36 -0.08 -8.33
N GLY A 105 4.56 -0.97 -9.31
CA GLY A 105 3.46 -1.60 -10.06
C GLY A 105 2.54 -2.47 -9.20
N ILE A 106 3.08 -3.24 -8.25
CA ILE A 106 2.29 -4.11 -7.36
C ILE A 106 1.44 -3.26 -6.40
N VAL A 107 2.02 -2.18 -5.88
CA VAL A 107 1.31 -1.23 -5.01
C VAL A 107 0.19 -0.53 -5.79
N ASN A 108 0.48 -0.04 -7.00
CA ASN A 108 -0.50 0.65 -7.83
C ASN A 108 -1.67 -0.28 -8.22
N GLU A 109 -1.39 -1.55 -8.56
CA GLU A 109 -2.44 -2.54 -8.83
C GLU A 109 -3.38 -2.73 -7.62
N ASN A 110 -2.84 -2.84 -6.41
CA ASN A 110 -3.66 -2.98 -5.21
C ASN A 110 -4.47 -1.69 -4.91
N LEU A 111 -3.88 -0.52 -5.11
CA LEU A 111 -4.58 0.76 -4.92
C LEU A 111 -5.76 0.90 -5.88
N VAL A 112 -5.59 0.54 -7.15
CA VAL A 112 -6.64 0.65 -8.17
C VAL A 112 -7.71 -0.44 -7.99
N ALA A 113 -7.28 -1.71 -7.92
CA ALA A 113 -8.20 -2.84 -7.93
C ALA A 113 -8.96 -3.00 -6.62
N ASN A 114 -8.31 -2.75 -5.48
CA ASN A 114 -8.88 -2.99 -4.15
C ASN A 114 -9.25 -1.66 -3.48
N PHE A 115 -8.28 -0.91 -2.94
CA PHE A 115 -8.58 0.22 -2.04
C PHE A 115 -9.40 1.34 -2.70
N GLY A 116 -9.10 1.68 -3.95
CA GLY A 116 -9.83 2.69 -4.71
C GLY A 116 -11.28 2.29 -5.01
N THR A 117 -11.56 0.99 -5.07
CA THR A 117 -12.90 0.45 -5.34
C THR A 117 -13.69 0.23 -4.04
N GLU A 118 -13.05 -0.30 -3.00
CA GLU A 118 -13.68 -0.65 -1.72
C GLU A 118 -14.06 0.60 -0.91
N VAL A 119 -13.18 1.60 -0.86
CA VAL A 119 -13.44 2.82 -0.07
C VAL A 119 -14.45 3.71 -0.80
N GLN A 120 -15.53 4.06 -0.12
CA GLN A 120 -16.68 4.76 -0.69
C GLN A 120 -16.70 6.27 -0.43
N ILE A 121 -15.87 6.76 0.50
CA ILE A 121 -15.84 8.19 0.83
C ILE A 121 -15.05 8.99 -0.23
N PRO A 122 -15.61 10.08 -0.78
CA PRO A 122 -14.98 10.81 -1.88
C PRO A 122 -13.66 11.48 -1.48
N GLU A 123 -13.50 11.94 -0.23
CA GLU A 123 -12.25 12.53 0.25
C GLU A 123 -11.07 11.54 0.19
N ALA A 124 -11.29 10.28 0.57
CA ALA A 124 -10.25 9.25 0.46
C ALA A 124 -10.01 8.82 -0.98
N ARG A 125 -11.06 8.80 -1.82
CA ARG A 125 -10.89 8.56 -3.26
C ARG A 125 -10.04 9.64 -3.93
N CYS A 126 -10.17 10.90 -3.53
CA CYS A 126 -9.28 11.97 -3.98
C CYS A 126 -7.83 11.69 -3.54
N PHE A 127 -7.61 11.25 -2.29
CA PHE A 127 -6.29 10.87 -1.80
C PHE A 127 -5.68 9.71 -2.60
N TYR A 128 -6.40 8.60 -2.73
CA TYR A 128 -5.91 7.43 -3.46
C TYR A 128 -5.73 7.70 -4.95
N GLY A 129 -6.62 8.48 -5.57
CA GLY A 129 -6.45 8.89 -6.96
C GLY A 129 -5.17 9.71 -7.17
N PHE A 130 -4.82 10.56 -6.22
CA PHE A 130 -3.56 11.30 -6.25
C PHE A 130 -2.35 10.40 -5.98
N GLN A 131 -2.48 9.42 -5.08
CA GLN A 131 -1.42 8.43 -4.83
C GLN A 131 -1.16 7.57 -6.08
N ILE A 132 -2.21 7.07 -6.74
CA ILE A 132 -2.09 6.30 -8.00
C ILE A 132 -1.38 7.10 -9.10
N MET A 133 -1.56 8.43 -9.11
CA MET A 133 -0.91 9.31 -10.07
C MET A 133 0.58 9.52 -9.77
N ILE A 134 1.01 9.44 -8.50
CA ILE A 134 2.40 9.68 -8.12
C ILE A 134 3.26 8.40 -8.08
N GLU A 135 2.63 7.24 -7.93
CA GLU A 135 3.24 5.90 -8.00
C GLU A 135 3.45 5.46 -9.46
#